data_AF-A7SBQ8-F1
#
_entry.id   AF-A7SBQ8-F1
#
_cell.length_a   1.000
_cell.length_b   1.000
_cell.length_c   1.000
_cell.angle_alpha   90.00
_cell.angle_beta   90.00
_cell.angle_gamma   90.00
#
_symmetry.space_group_name_H-M   'P 1'
#
loop_
_entity.id
_entity.type
_entity.pdbx_description
1 polymer ?
#
loop_
_entity_poly.entity_id
_entity_poly.type
_entity_poly.pdbx_seq_one_letter_code
_entity_poly.pdbx_strand_id
1 'polypeptide(L)'
;MFLSQHHLEVCSRYPIQCPNMCGKMDIPREQMTNHIIEDCPKATESCTFKHVGCSFQGSKNNLADHLAKSLEDHLQLACQLLSDLEKKESSKECSLFSNPVGSGYGELIWRVSNFNKKVARIRTGRGDDPVCSEPFYTSAFGYKISCWAYLNGRGREEGRSVSVYACVMYGEYDAVLKWPIRPRYTFALMDQNPDVEDRREIVRVRKVNDFKRDDVRRKGIDRPKRDERAIIVGFDDFVGHDELETGTYLADDSFFIRVLVDITEN
;
A
#
# COMPACT_ATOMS: atom_id res chain seq x y z
N MET A 1 -4.82 9.10 -72.02
CA MET A 1 -3.74 8.84 -71.03
C MET A 1 -4.29 7.85 -70.03
N PHE A 2 -3.73 6.64 -69.98
CA PHE A 2 -4.09 5.67 -68.94
C PHE A 2 -3.35 6.06 -67.66
N LEU A 3 -4.08 6.51 -66.64
CA LEU A 3 -3.52 6.65 -65.29
C LEU A 3 -3.19 5.24 -64.80
N SER A 4 -1.95 5.01 -64.35
CA SER A 4 -1.57 3.72 -63.78
C SER A 4 -2.38 3.48 -62.51
N GLN A 5 -2.81 2.23 -62.26
CA GLN A 5 -3.56 1.87 -61.06
C GLN A 5 -2.84 2.31 -59.77
N HIS A 6 -1.51 2.24 -59.79
CA HIS A 6 -0.66 2.73 -58.71
C HIS A 6 -0.78 4.25 -58.46
N HIS A 7 -0.96 5.07 -59.50
CA HIS A 7 -1.14 6.51 -59.34
C HIS A 7 -2.45 6.86 -58.61
N LEU A 8 -3.53 6.09 -58.84
CA LEU A 8 -4.82 6.30 -58.18
C LEU A 8 -4.76 6.01 -56.67
N GLU A 9 -3.88 5.09 -56.26
CA GLU A 9 -3.68 4.74 -54.85
C GLU A 9 -2.92 5.82 -54.07
N VAL A 10 -2.03 6.57 -54.73
CA VAL A 10 -1.13 7.55 -54.08
C VAL A 10 -1.49 9.02 -54.34
N CYS A 11 -2.35 9.31 -55.31
CA CYS A 11 -2.69 10.68 -55.66
C CYS A 11 -3.46 11.38 -54.52
N SER A 12 -2.96 12.54 -54.09
CA SER A 12 -3.50 13.30 -52.95
C SER A 12 -4.87 13.93 -53.23
N ARG A 13 -5.14 14.22 -54.51
CA ARG A 13 -6.41 14.76 -54.99
C ARG A 13 -7.38 13.69 -55.47
N TYR A 14 -6.97 12.41 -55.44
CA TYR A 14 -7.85 11.33 -55.83
C TYR A 14 -9.03 11.26 -54.85
N PRO A 15 -10.28 11.27 -55.36
CA PRO A 15 -11.44 11.21 -54.51
C PRO A 15 -11.60 9.81 -53.91
N ILE A 16 -11.83 9.77 -52.61
CA ILE A 16 -12.04 8.55 -51.84
C ILE A 16 -13.31 8.65 -51.00
N GLN A 17 -13.90 7.49 -50.69
CA GLN A 17 -15.05 7.39 -49.81
C GLN A 17 -14.65 7.60 -48.34
N CYS A 18 -15.51 8.27 -47.57
CA CYS A 18 -15.32 8.42 -46.13
C CYS A 18 -15.31 7.04 -45.42
N PRO A 19 -14.28 6.72 -44.61
CA PRO A 19 -14.18 5.43 -43.91
C PRO A 19 -15.27 5.23 -42.86
N ASN A 20 -15.84 6.32 -42.32
CA ASN A 20 -17.00 6.27 -41.42
C ASN A 20 -18.33 6.03 -42.18
N MET A 21 -18.27 5.79 -43.50
CA MET A 21 -19.42 5.52 -44.36
C MET A 21 -20.52 6.58 -44.22
N CYS A 22 -20.12 7.86 -44.15
CA CYS A 22 -21.03 8.99 -43.95
C CYS A 22 -21.90 9.32 -45.18
N GLY A 23 -21.67 8.65 -46.31
CA GLY A 23 -22.38 8.85 -47.58
C GLY A 23 -21.66 9.74 -48.59
N LYS A 24 -20.59 10.45 -48.17
CA LYS A 24 -19.72 11.19 -49.10
C LYS A 24 -18.72 10.24 -49.77
N MET A 25 -18.70 10.26 -51.10
CA MET A 25 -17.89 9.38 -51.95
C MET A 25 -16.75 10.10 -52.70
N ASP A 26 -16.76 11.44 -52.67
CA ASP A 26 -15.92 12.29 -53.52
C ASP A 26 -15.05 13.25 -52.68
N ILE A 27 -14.35 12.71 -51.66
CA ILE A 27 -13.51 13.50 -50.76
C ILE A 27 -12.05 13.36 -51.23
N PRO A 28 -11.36 14.44 -51.61
CA PRO A 28 -9.93 14.37 -51.91
C PRO A 28 -9.16 13.74 -50.75
N ARG A 29 -8.25 12.80 -51.03
CA ARG A 29 -7.48 12.08 -50.02
C ARG A 29 -6.80 13.00 -49.00
N GLU A 30 -6.24 14.12 -49.44
CA GLU A 30 -5.61 15.13 -48.59
C GLU A 30 -6.59 15.87 -47.65
N GLN A 31 -7.88 15.91 -47.97
CA GLN A 31 -8.93 16.55 -47.17
C GLN A 31 -9.69 15.58 -46.26
N MET A 32 -9.39 14.28 -46.33
CA MET A 32 -10.10 13.24 -45.57
C MET A 32 -10.01 13.46 -44.05
N THR A 33 -8.83 13.86 -43.55
CA THR A 33 -8.65 14.14 -42.13
C THR A 33 -9.51 15.31 -41.66
N ASN A 34 -9.51 16.42 -42.40
CA ASN A 34 -10.35 17.58 -42.09
C ASN A 34 -11.83 17.23 -42.19
N HIS A 35 -12.23 16.43 -43.19
CA HIS A 35 -13.60 15.95 -43.29
C HIS A 35 -14.00 15.15 -42.05
N ILE A 36 -13.17 14.21 -41.59
CA ILE A 36 -13.48 13.38 -40.40
C ILE A 36 -13.60 14.24 -39.14
N ILE A 37 -12.76 15.26 -38.99
CA ILE A 37 -12.71 16.11 -37.78
C ILE A 37 -13.85 17.14 -37.77
N GLU A 38 -14.07 17.85 -38.89
CA GLU A 38 -14.93 19.04 -38.91
C GLU A 38 -16.30 18.80 -39.59
N ASP A 39 -16.35 17.91 -40.60
CA ASP A 39 -17.50 17.83 -41.52
C ASP A 39 -18.25 16.47 -41.51
N CYS A 40 -17.75 15.47 -40.79
CA CYS A 40 -18.25 14.10 -40.90
C CYS A 40 -19.36 13.85 -39.88
N PRO A 41 -20.63 13.70 -40.32
CA PRO A 41 -21.77 13.52 -39.40
C PRO A 41 -21.74 12.18 -38.65
N LYS A 42 -20.94 11.22 -39.12
CA LYS A 42 -20.73 9.91 -38.49
C LYS A 42 -19.42 9.80 -37.70
N ALA A 43 -18.66 10.89 -37.58
CA ALA A 43 -17.49 10.90 -36.72
C ALA A 43 -17.95 10.88 -35.26
N THR A 44 -17.45 9.91 -34.50
CA THR A 44 -17.74 9.76 -33.08
C THR A 44 -16.51 10.10 -32.25
N GLU A 45 -16.69 10.98 -31.28
CA GLU A 45 -15.69 11.35 -30.30
C GLU A 45 -15.94 10.60 -29.00
N SER A 46 -14.86 10.30 -28.28
CA SER A 46 -14.93 9.68 -26.96
C SER A 46 -15.04 10.75 -25.87
N CYS A 47 -15.75 10.44 -24.79
CA CYS A 47 -15.79 11.32 -23.63
C CYS A 47 -14.39 11.57 -23.04
N THR A 48 -14.13 12.80 -22.56
CA THR A 48 -12.86 13.18 -21.91
C THR A 48 -12.60 12.37 -20.63
N PHE A 49 -13.66 11.92 -19.96
CA PHE A 49 -13.61 11.05 -18.79
C PHE A 49 -13.41 9.55 -19.12
N LYS A 50 -13.08 9.20 -20.38
CA LYS A 50 -12.81 7.81 -20.76
C LYS A 50 -11.67 7.17 -19.97
N HIS A 51 -10.64 7.94 -19.63
CA HIS A 51 -9.51 7.47 -18.83
C HIS A 51 -9.87 7.15 -17.36
N VAL A 52 -10.98 7.70 -16.86
CA VAL A 52 -11.50 7.40 -15.51
C VAL A 52 -12.68 6.41 -15.52
N GLY A 53 -13.04 5.87 -16.68
CA GLY A 53 -14.04 4.79 -16.80
C GLY A 53 -15.32 5.15 -17.56
N CYS A 54 -15.47 6.36 -18.11
CA CYS A 54 -16.64 6.69 -18.93
C CYS A 54 -16.58 5.99 -20.30
N SER A 55 -17.60 5.23 -20.66
CA SER A 55 -17.66 4.46 -21.91
C SER A 55 -18.35 5.21 -23.06
N PHE A 56 -18.79 6.45 -22.84
CA PHE A 56 -19.57 7.20 -23.82
C PHE A 56 -18.73 7.56 -25.06
N GLN A 57 -19.31 7.31 -26.24
CA GLN A 57 -18.81 7.75 -27.54
C GLN A 57 -20.00 8.22 -28.38
N GLY A 58 -19.88 9.37 -29.03
CA GLY A 58 -20.98 9.96 -29.78
C GLY A 58 -20.55 11.10 -30.70
N SER A 59 -21.48 11.64 -31.49
CA SER A 59 -21.22 12.85 -32.28
C SER A 59 -20.96 14.05 -31.38
N LYS A 60 -20.38 15.12 -31.93
CA LYS A 60 -20.05 16.36 -31.19
C LYS A 60 -21.23 16.92 -30.38
N ASN A 61 -22.44 16.93 -30.95
CA ASN A 61 -23.64 17.40 -30.26
C ASN A 61 -24.07 16.45 -29.12
N ASN A 62 -24.06 15.14 -29.36
CA ASN A 62 -24.41 14.16 -28.34
C ASN A 62 -23.36 14.12 -27.21
N LEU A 63 -22.10 14.40 -27.53
CA LEU A 63 -21.02 14.52 -26.56
C LEU A 63 -21.20 15.76 -25.69
N ALA A 64 -21.53 16.91 -26.27
CA ALA A 64 -21.83 18.13 -25.51
C ALA A 64 -23.02 17.92 -24.55
N ASP A 65 -24.10 17.31 -25.03
CA ASP A 65 -25.27 16.98 -24.21
C ASP A 65 -24.94 15.96 -23.10
N HIS A 66 -24.11 14.96 -23.41
CA HIS A 66 -23.64 13.98 -22.42
C HIS A 66 -22.81 14.66 -21.32
N LEU A 67 -21.84 15.51 -21.68
CA LEU A 67 -21.01 16.22 -20.71
C LEU A 67 -21.84 17.11 -19.78
N ALA A 68 -22.91 17.73 -20.29
CA ALA A 68 -23.82 18.55 -19.50
C ALA A 68 -24.72 17.73 -18.56
N LYS A 69 -25.16 16.53 -18.98
CA LYS A 69 -26.12 15.69 -18.22
C LYS A 69 -25.44 14.69 -17.27
N SER A 70 -24.21 14.29 -17.56
CA SER A 70 -23.47 13.26 -16.81
C SER A 70 -22.42 13.86 -15.85
N LEU A 71 -22.58 15.11 -15.43
CA LEU A 71 -21.63 15.77 -14.51
C LEU A 71 -21.53 15.04 -13.17
N GLU A 72 -22.65 14.61 -12.61
CA GLU A 72 -22.71 13.86 -11.35
C GLU A 72 -21.99 12.51 -11.46
N ASP A 73 -22.26 11.76 -12.54
CA ASP A 73 -21.59 10.48 -12.83
C ASP A 73 -20.07 10.65 -12.97
N HIS A 74 -19.64 11.71 -13.68
CA HIS A 74 -18.21 12.00 -13.86
C HIS A 74 -17.53 12.41 -12.54
N LEU A 75 -18.22 13.16 -11.68
CA LEU A 75 -17.72 13.51 -10.36
C LEU A 75 -17.59 12.26 -9.49
N GLN A 76 -18.57 11.35 -9.53
CA GLN A 76 -18.49 10.08 -8.80
C GLN A 76 -17.31 9.22 -9.26
N LEU A 77 -17.08 9.10 -10.58
CA LEU A 77 -15.93 8.40 -11.13
C LEU A 77 -14.60 9.05 -10.69
N ALA A 78 -14.52 10.39 -10.66
CA ALA A 78 -13.34 11.11 -10.18
C ALA A 78 -13.10 10.88 -8.69
N CYS A 79 -14.14 10.95 -7.84
CA CYS A 79 -14.04 10.67 -6.41
C CYS A 79 -13.63 9.22 -6.12
N GLN A 80 -14.13 8.25 -6.90
CA GLN A 80 -13.73 6.86 -6.80
C GLN A 80 -12.25 6.68 -7.17
N LEU A 81 -11.79 7.30 -8.27
CA LEU A 81 -10.38 7.27 -8.64
C LEU A 81 -9.50 7.91 -7.57
N LEU A 82 -9.90 9.03 -6.99
CA LEU A 82 -9.17 9.67 -5.89
C LEU A 82 -9.09 8.74 -4.66
N SER A 83 -10.20 8.12 -4.29
CA SER A 83 -10.24 7.15 -3.18
C SER A 83 -9.33 5.93 -3.44
N ASP A 84 -9.28 5.46 -4.68
CA ASP A 84 -8.42 4.34 -5.08
C ASP A 84 -6.95 4.75 -5.21
N LEU A 85 -6.67 6.00 -5.55
CA LEU A 85 -5.33 6.58 -5.53
C LEU A 85 -4.84 6.82 -4.09
N GLU A 86 -5.69 7.28 -3.17
CA GLU A 86 -5.38 7.41 -1.73
C GLU A 86 -5.08 6.05 -1.11
N LYS A 87 -5.87 5.01 -1.43
CA LYS A 87 -5.56 3.61 -1.05
C LYS A 87 -4.23 3.12 -1.63
N LYS A 88 -3.90 3.54 -2.86
CA LYS A 88 -2.61 3.25 -3.50
C LYS A 88 -1.47 4.07 -2.91
N GLU A 89 -1.69 5.29 -2.44
CA GLU A 89 -0.68 6.10 -1.74
C GLU A 89 -0.41 5.54 -0.35
N SER A 90 -1.44 5.16 0.41
CA SER A 90 -1.26 4.41 1.67
C SER A 90 -0.45 3.12 1.50
N SER A 91 -0.42 2.54 0.30
CA SER A 91 0.44 1.37 0.00
C SER A 91 1.77 1.71 -0.70
N LYS A 92 1.95 2.94 -1.21
CA LYS A 92 3.19 3.44 -1.83
C LYS A 92 4.04 4.31 -0.91
N GLU A 93 3.46 4.93 0.11
CA GLU A 93 4.22 5.50 1.23
C GLU A 93 5.10 4.42 1.88
N CYS A 94 4.69 3.14 1.84
CA CYS A 94 5.54 1.99 2.20
C CYS A 94 6.74 1.72 1.26
N SER A 95 6.76 2.24 0.02
CA SER A 95 7.75 1.84 -1.00
C SER A 95 8.71 2.95 -1.44
N LEU A 96 8.38 4.23 -1.23
CA LEU A 96 9.19 5.35 -1.70
C LEU A 96 9.82 6.20 -0.59
N PHE A 97 9.50 5.94 0.68
CA PHE A 97 10.26 6.43 1.82
C PHE A 97 10.88 5.26 2.58
N SER A 98 12.06 4.87 2.11
CA SER A 98 13.21 4.58 2.97
C SER A 98 12.96 3.67 4.18
N ASN A 99 13.37 2.40 4.06
CA ASN A 99 14.31 1.91 5.08
C ASN A 99 15.30 3.07 5.28
N PRO A 100 15.40 3.71 6.47
CA PRO A 100 16.46 4.68 6.68
C PRO A 100 17.73 3.97 6.23
N VAL A 101 18.46 4.58 5.29
CA VAL A 101 19.73 4.08 4.79
C VAL A 101 20.58 3.76 6.03
N GLY A 102 20.61 2.49 6.45
CA GLY A 102 21.22 2.11 7.74
C GLY A 102 20.46 1.13 8.64
N SER A 103 19.14 0.88 8.49
CA SER A 103 18.53 -0.24 9.24
C SER A 103 18.96 -1.54 8.57
N GLY A 104 19.80 -2.31 9.26
CA GLY A 104 20.30 -3.60 8.77
C GLY A 104 19.14 -4.54 8.44
N TYR A 105 19.37 -5.47 7.51
CA TYR A 105 18.40 -6.54 7.29
C TYR A 105 18.12 -7.29 8.60
N GLY A 106 16.84 -7.58 8.87
CA GLY A 106 16.43 -8.20 10.12
C GLY A 106 16.35 -7.25 11.32
N GLU A 107 16.58 -5.94 11.13
CA GLU A 107 16.47 -4.92 12.18
C GLU A 107 15.51 -3.80 11.78
N LEU A 108 14.61 -3.45 12.68
CA LEU A 108 13.72 -2.30 12.58
C LEU A 108 13.85 -1.42 13.83
N ILE A 109 14.08 -0.12 13.66
CA ILE A 109 13.84 0.88 14.71
C ILE A 109 12.51 1.57 14.41
N TRP A 110 11.49 1.24 15.19
CA TRP A 110 10.13 1.72 15.00
C TRP A 110 9.82 2.88 15.93
N ARG A 111 9.59 4.06 15.35
CA ARG A 111 9.08 5.23 16.07
C ARG A 111 7.56 5.17 16.19
N VAL A 112 7.06 5.16 17.42
CA VAL A 112 5.63 5.29 17.72
C VAL A 112 5.38 6.72 18.21
N SER A 113 4.90 7.57 17.30
CA SER A 113 4.55 8.97 17.61
C SER A 113 3.10 9.13 18.07
N ASN A 114 2.86 10.23 18.78
CA ASN A 114 1.55 10.67 19.27
C ASN A 114 0.88 9.65 20.21
N PHE A 115 1.65 9.07 21.13
CA PHE A 115 1.21 8.00 22.01
C PHE A 115 -0.08 8.35 22.77
N ASN A 116 -0.08 9.46 23.53
CA ASN A 116 -1.21 9.86 24.35
C ASN A 116 -2.47 10.11 23.52
N LYS A 117 -2.31 10.80 22.37
CA LYS A 117 -3.43 11.05 21.44
C LYS A 117 -3.99 9.75 20.86
N LYS A 118 -3.12 8.82 20.46
CA LYS A 118 -3.52 7.51 19.93
C LYS A 118 -4.24 6.68 21.00
N VAL A 119 -3.70 6.58 22.21
CA VAL A 119 -4.34 5.87 23.33
C VAL A 119 -5.73 6.45 23.64
N ALA A 120 -5.87 7.77 23.71
CA ALA A 120 -7.18 8.41 23.93
C ALA A 120 -8.21 8.08 22.83
N ARG A 121 -7.76 8.04 21.56
CA ARG A 121 -8.62 7.64 20.43
C ARG A 121 -8.98 6.16 20.47
N ILE A 122 -8.04 5.29 20.81
CA ILE A 122 -8.26 3.83 20.95
C ILE A 122 -9.30 3.57 22.04
N ARG A 123 -9.18 4.22 23.22
CA ARG A 123 -10.15 4.10 24.32
C ARG A 123 -11.57 4.53 23.97
N THR A 124 -11.74 5.38 22.95
CA THR A 124 -13.06 5.83 22.46
C THR A 124 -13.54 5.06 21.23
N GLY A 125 -12.81 4.01 20.80
CA GLY A 125 -13.13 3.21 19.62
C GLY A 125 -12.93 3.94 18.28
N ARG A 126 -12.16 5.03 18.25
CA ARG A 126 -11.90 5.88 17.07
C ARG A 126 -10.44 5.89 16.63
N GLY A 127 -9.61 5.05 17.24
CA GLY A 127 -8.18 4.91 16.93
C GLY A 127 -7.90 3.57 16.29
N ASP A 128 -6.82 3.52 15.52
CA ASP A 128 -6.33 2.27 14.94
C ASP A 128 -5.76 1.38 16.05
N ASP A 129 -6.25 0.14 16.12
CA ASP A 129 -5.78 -0.86 17.07
C ASP A 129 -5.81 -2.26 16.41
N PRO A 130 -4.66 -2.94 16.23
CA PRO A 130 -3.32 -2.50 16.61
C PRO A 130 -2.76 -1.40 15.71
N VAL A 131 -1.80 -0.65 16.23
CA VAL A 131 -0.92 0.20 15.42
C VAL A 131 0.15 -0.71 14.79
N CYS A 132 0.34 -0.60 13.48
CA CYS A 132 1.30 -1.42 12.74
C CYS A 132 2.54 -0.61 12.35
N SER A 133 3.70 -1.26 12.35
CA SER A 133 4.92 -0.73 11.75
C SER A 133 4.89 -0.92 10.23
N GLU A 134 5.72 -0.12 9.55
CA GLU A 134 6.12 -0.44 8.18
C GLU A 134 6.72 -1.85 8.11
N PRO A 135 6.42 -2.62 7.05
CA PRO A 135 7.03 -3.92 6.87
C PRO A 135 8.53 -3.80 6.55
N PHE A 136 9.32 -4.72 7.08
CA PHE A 136 10.75 -4.83 6.81
C PHE A 136 11.14 -6.27 6.45
N TYR A 137 12.35 -6.45 5.93
CA TYR A 137 12.82 -7.75 5.48
C TYR A 137 14.00 -8.24 6.29
N THR A 138 14.04 -9.55 6.51
CA THR A 138 15.12 -10.26 7.21
C THR A 138 16.41 -10.38 6.37
N SER A 139 16.33 -10.19 5.06
CA SER A 139 17.45 -10.09 4.11
C SER A 139 16.96 -9.41 2.82
N ALA A 140 17.85 -9.14 1.85
CA ALA A 140 17.48 -8.53 0.57
C ALA A 140 16.34 -9.26 -0.16
N PHE A 141 16.31 -10.58 -0.03
CA PHE A 141 15.32 -11.47 -0.64
C PHE A 141 14.68 -12.37 0.44
N GLY A 142 14.52 -11.84 1.66
CA GLY A 142 14.15 -12.60 2.85
C GLY A 142 12.65 -12.58 3.16
N TYR A 143 12.34 -13.07 4.36
CA TYR A 143 10.98 -13.04 4.90
C TYR A 143 10.56 -11.61 5.22
N LYS A 144 9.30 -11.28 4.89
CA LYS A 144 8.66 -9.99 5.19
C LYS A 144 8.05 -10.03 6.60
N ILE A 145 8.40 -9.07 7.43
CA ILE A 145 7.97 -8.96 8.84
C ILE A 145 7.25 -7.62 9.04
N SER A 146 6.25 -7.59 9.92
CA SER A 146 5.65 -6.35 10.45
C SER A 146 5.50 -6.46 11.96
N CYS A 147 5.60 -5.33 12.66
CA CYS A 147 5.43 -5.23 14.11
C CYS A 147 4.10 -4.57 14.46
N TRP A 148 3.40 -5.12 15.44
CA TRP A 148 2.07 -4.66 15.86
C TRP A 148 2.14 -4.25 17.33
N ALA A 149 1.59 -3.09 17.67
CA ALA A 149 1.47 -2.62 19.04
C ALA A 149 0.01 -2.30 19.40
N TYR A 150 -0.44 -2.87 20.52
CA TYR A 150 -1.68 -2.49 21.17
C TYR A 150 -1.32 -1.46 22.25
N LEU A 151 -1.45 -0.18 21.92
CA LEU A 151 -0.96 0.90 22.79
C LEU A 151 -1.74 0.99 24.10
N ASN A 152 -3.03 0.65 24.08
CA ASN A 152 -3.84 0.53 25.29
C ASN A 152 -3.81 -0.90 25.87
N GLY A 153 -2.89 -1.77 25.45
CA GLY A 153 -2.76 -3.13 25.94
C GLY A 153 -3.78 -4.11 25.35
N ARG A 154 -3.47 -5.40 25.43
CA ARG A 154 -4.29 -6.48 24.89
C ARG A 154 -4.70 -7.48 25.97
N GLY A 155 -5.97 -7.87 25.96
CA GLY A 155 -6.48 -8.92 26.84
C GLY A 155 -6.45 -8.48 28.30
N ARG A 156 -5.65 -9.15 29.15
CA ARG A 156 -5.58 -8.83 30.58
C ARG A 156 -4.79 -7.55 30.88
N GLU A 157 -3.98 -7.11 29.93
CA GLU A 157 -3.10 -5.93 30.04
C GLU A 157 -3.76 -4.64 29.54
N GLU A 158 -5.02 -4.72 29.13
CA GLU A 158 -5.77 -3.57 28.64
C GLU A 158 -5.84 -2.45 29.71
N GLY A 159 -5.47 -1.25 29.31
CA GLY A 159 -5.38 -0.04 30.13
C GLY A 159 -4.18 0.01 31.08
N ARG A 160 -3.29 -0.99 31.06
CA ARG A 160 -2.16 -1.10 32.01
C ARG A 160 -0.80 -1.08 31.35
N SER A 161 -0.68 -1.72 30.19
CA SER A 161 0.61 -1.95 29.54
C SER A 161 0.47 -1.74 28.03
N VAL A 162 1.57 -1.42 27.34
CA VAL A 162 1.67 -1.56 25.89
C VAL A 162 1.98 -3.02 25.57
N SER A 163 1.24 -3.62 24.64
CA SER A 163 1.54 -4.97 24.12
C SER A 163 2.21 -4.86 22.76
N VAL A 164 3.24 -5.67 22.50
CA VAL A 164 4.02 -5.61 21.25
C VAL A 164 4.23 -7.01 20.68
N TYR A 165 4.05 -7.15 19.36
CA TYR A 165 4.23 -8.40 18.63
C TYR A 165 4.94 -8.17 17.30
N ALA A 166 5.54 -9.23 16.77
CA ALA A 166 5.99 -9.33 15.40
C ALA A 166 5.21 -10.44 14.69
N CYS A 167 4.97 -10.26 13.40
CA CYS A 167 4.30 -11.25 12.57
C CYS A 167 4.99 -11.40 11.22
N VAL A 168 4.93 -12.63 10.71
CA VAL A 168 5.46 -12.96 9.37
C VAL A 168 4.34 -12.70 8.38
N MET A 169 4.62 -11.85 7.40
CA MET A 169 3.69 -11.43 6.37
C MET A 169 3.91 -12.24 5.10
N TYR A 170 2.89 -12.31 4.24
CA TYR A 170 3.06 -12.80 2.88
C TYR A 170 4.11 -11.95 2.14
N GLY A 171 5.18 -12.59 1.70
CA GLY A 171 6.32 -11.98 1.01
C GLY A 171 6.40 -12.39 -0.47
N GLU A 172 7.09 -11.56 -1.25
CA GLU A 172 7.32 -11.80 -2.68
C GLU A 172 8.20 -13.04 -2.93
N TYR A 173 9.16 -13.29 -2.03
CA TYR A 173 10.14 -14.37 -2.14
C TYR A 173 9.70 -15.68 -1.47
N ASP A 174 8.48 -15.73 -0.90
CA ASP A 174 8.02 -16.87 -0.09
C ASP A 174 8.07 -18.22 -0.83
N ALA A 175 8.01 -18.21 -2.17
CA ALA A 175 8.08 -19.40 -3.00
C ALA A 175 9.45 -20.08 -3.03
N VAL A 176 10.53 -19.33 -2.77
CA VAL A 176 11.92 -19.83 -2.78
C VAL A 176 12.56 -19.88 -1.40
N LEU A 177 11.88 -19.33 -0.38
CA LEU A 177 12.31 -19.36 1.01
C LEU A 177 11.97 -20.70 1.70
N LYS A 178 12.73 -21.03 2.75
CA LYS A 178 12.54 -22.26 3.54
C LYS A 178 11.36 -22.11 4.50
N TRP A 179 10.59 -23.17 4.67
CA TRP A 179 9.47 -23.22 5.62
C TRP A 179 9.37 -24.61 6.26
N PRO A 180 8.86 -24.73 7.49
CA PRO A 180 8.48 -23.66 8.42
C PRO A 180 9.70 -22.96 9.05
N ILE A 181 9.52 -21.72 9.49
CA ILE A 181 10.56 -20.94 10.16
C ILE A 181 10.39 -20.92 11.69
N ARG A 182 11.49 -20.71 12.41
CA ARG A 182 11.51 -20.57 13.87
C ARG A 182 12.22 -19.28 14.29
N PRO A 183 11.65 -18.11 13.98
CA PRO A 183 12.26 -16.83 14.33
C PRO A 183 12.46 -16.67 15.84
N ARG A 184 13.53 -15.96 16.19
CA ARG A 184 13.76 -15.37 17.50
C ARG A 184 13.63 -13.86 17.36
N TYR A 185 12.69 -13.29 18.10
CA TYR A 185 12.42 -11.86 18.13
C TYR A 185 13.04 -11.25 19.38
N THR A 186 13.80 -10.17 19.21
CA THR A 186 14.29 -9.34 20.31
C THR A 186 13.62 -7.98 20.20
N PHE A 187 12.82 -7.61 21.19
CA PHE A 187 12.17 -6.30 21.30
C PHE A 187 12.93 -5.49 22.34
N ALA A 188 13.33 -4.27 21.99
CA ALA A 188 14.01 -3.35 22.88
C ALA A 188 13.27 -2.00 22.89
N LEU A 189 12.76 -1.59 24.04
CA LEU A 189 12.28 -0.22 24.24
C LEU A 189 13.51 0.67 24.46
N MET A 190 13.72 1.63 23.57
CA MET A 190 14.91 2.46 23.60
C MET A 190 14.74 3.60 24.61
N ASP A 191 15.74 3.77 25.47
CA ASP A 191 15.80 4.87 26.42
C ASP A 191 16.26 6.15 25.71
N GLN A 192 15.51 7.23 25.90
CA GLN A 192 15.76 8.53 25.28
C GLN A 192 16.43 9.52 26.25
N ASN A 193 17.04 9.04 27.35
CA ASN A 193 17.79 9.89 28.28
C ASN A 193 18.80 10.79 27.52
N PRO A 194 18.82 12.11 27.75
CA PRO A 194 19.79 13.01 27.14
C PRO A 194 21.24 12.61 27.44
N ASP A 195 21.52 12.05 28.61
CA ASP A 195 22.81 11.46 28.94
C ASP A 195 22.88 10.03 28.39
N VAL A 196 23.81 9.80 27.47
CA VAL A 196 23.97 8.52 26.76
C VAL A 196 24.45 7.41 27.69
N GLU A 197 25.28 7.73 28.68
CA GLU A 197 25.86 6.73 29.60
C GLU A 197 24.83 6.17 30.58
N ASP A 198 23.76 6.94 30.83
CA ASP A 198 22.65 6.56 31.70
C ASP A 198 21.53 5.84 30.96
N ARG A 199 21.59 5.73 29.63
CA ARG A 199 20.55 5.03 28.85
C ARG A 199 20.48 3.56 29.22
N ARG A 200 19.28 3.07 29.54
CA ARG A 200 19.02 1.65 29.84
C ARG A 200 17.82 1.15 29.03
N GLU A 201 18.07 0.38 27.99
CA GLU A 201 17.00 -0.19 27.17
C GLU A 201 16.28 -1.33 27.91
N ILE A 202 14.95 -1.42 27.77
CA ILE A 202 14.18 -2.60 28.23
C ILE A 202 14.18 -3.62 27.11
N VAL A 203 14.94 -4.71 27.27
CA VAL A 203 15.09 -5.75 26.25
C VAL A 203 14.34 -7.03 26.65
N ARG A 204 13.46 -7.52 25.76
CA ARG A 204 12.75 -8.80 25.93
C ARG A 204 12.86 -9.65 24.68
N VAL A 205 13.18 -10.93 24.87
CA VAL A 205 13.37 -11.90 23.78
C VAL A 205 12.24 -12.93 23.79
N ARG A 206 11.66 -13.20 22.61
CA ARG A 206 10.64 -14.23 22.43
C ARG A 206 11.05 -15.19 21.30
N LYS A 207 11.14 -16.48 21.60
CA LYS A 207 11.30 -17.52 20.58
C LYS A 207 9.95 -18.11 20.22
N VAL A 208 9.80 -18.61 18.99
CA VAL A 208 8.58 -19.33 18.58
C VAL A 208 8.30 -20.55 19.47
N ASN A 209 9.33 -21.19 20.02
CA ASN A 209 9.17 -22.31 20.95
C ASN A 209 8.60 -21.89 22.33
N ASP A 210 8.55 -20.59 22.64
CA ASP A 210 7.95 -20.06 23.87
C ASP A 210 6.49 -19.64 23.65
N PHE A 211 5.93 -19.96 22.48
CA PHE A 211 4.58 -19.61 22.10
C PHE A 211 3.56 -20.51 22.80
N LYS A 212 2.45 -19.92 23.26
CA LYS A 212 1.41 -20.63 24.04
C LYS A 212 0.67 -21.70 23.21
N ARG A 213 0.67 -21.58 21.88
CA ARG A 213 -0.04 -22.51 20.98
C ARG A 213 0.84 -23.70 20.61
N ASP A 214 0.44 -24.90 21.05
CA ASP A 214 1.22 -26.14 20.99
C ASP A 214 1.60 -26.63 19.57
N ASP A 215 0.86 -26.23 18.55
CA ASP A 215 1.11 -26.56 17.15
C ASP A 215 2.28 -25.73 16.58
N VAL A 216 2.21 -24.41 16.73
CA VAL A 216 3.27 -23.46 16.35
C VAL A 216 4.52 -23.70 17.19
N ARG A 217 4.36 -24.00 18.48
CA ARG A 217 5.46 -24.32 19.39
C ARG A 217 6.32 -25.50 18.90
N ARG A 218 5.69 -26.52 18.30
CA ARG A 218 6.38 -27.74 17.82
C ARG A 218 6.88 -27.59 16.38
N LYS A 219 6.04 -27.04 15.49
CA LYS A 219 6.32 -27.01 14.04
C LYS A 219 7.06 -25.77 13.58
N GLY A 220 6.95 -24.64 14.28
CA GLY A 220 7.35 -23.34 13.78
C GLY A 220 6.19 -22.61 13.11
N ILE A 221 6.52 -21.54 12.37
CA ILE A 221 5.59 -20.75 11.58
C ILE A 221 5.63 -21.25 10.14
N ASP A 222 4.52 -21.80 9.66
CA ASP A 222 4.35 -22.19 8.27
C ASP A 222 4.25 -20.98 7.35
N ARG A 223 4.40 -21.20 6.04
CA ARG A 223 4.28 -20.17 5.01
C ARG A 223 2.90 -19.48 5.10
N PRO A 224 2.83 -18.14 5.32
CA PRO A 224 1.57 -17.42 5.37
C PRO A 224 0.80 -17.51 4.05
N LYS A 225 -0.52 -17.71 4.13
CA LYS A 225 -1.44 -17.53 2.99
C LYS A 225 -2.12 -16.16 3.09
N ARG A 226 -2.56 -15.62 1.95
CA ARG A 226 -3.19 -14.29 1.88
C ARG A 226 -4.42 -14.11 2.77
N ASP A 227 -5.21 -15.18 2.95
CA ASP A 227 -6.49 -15.12 3.68
C ASP A 227 -6.42 -15.74 5.08
N GLU A 228 -5.23 -16.12 5.55
CA GLU A 228 -5.06 -16.72 6.87
C GLU A 228 -4.76 -15.66 7.94
N ARG A 229 -5.24 -15.88 9.17
CA ARG A 229 -4.93 -15.00 10.30
C ARG A 229 -3.43 -15.04 10.59
N ALA A 230 -2.82 -13.86 10.68
CA ALA A 230 -1.41 -13.73 11.00
C ALA A 230 -1.09 -14.35 12.37
N ILE A 231 -0.01 -15.15 12.41
CA ILE A 231 0.57 -15.60 13.67
C ILE A 231 1.44 -14.47 14.20
N ILE A 232 1.02 -13.90 15.33
CA ILE A 232 1.74 -12.83 16.02
C ILE A 232 2.50 -13.43 17.21
N VAL A 233 3.76 -13.05 17.40
CA VAL A 233 4.63 -13.53 18.49
C VAL A 233 5.20 -12.33 19.22
N GLY A 234 5.05 -12.29 20.54
CA GLY A 234 5.40 -11.11 21.33
C GLY A 234 4.99 -11.19 22.79
N PHE A 235 4.65 -10.04 23.36
CA PHE A 235 4.36 -9.86 24.78
C PHE A 235 3.05 -9.09 24.96
N ASP A 236 2.14 -9.67 25.74
CA ASP A 236 0.92 -8.98 26.18
C ASP A 236 1.28 -7.82 27.13
N ASP A 237 2.35 -7.98 27.93
CA ASP A 237 2.79 -7.11 29.03
C ASP A 237 4.13 -6.41 28.73
N PHE A 238 4.38 -5.97 27.50
CA PHE A 238 5.74 -5.57 27.07
C PHE A 238 6.36 -4.50 27.98
N VAL A 239 5.65 -3.39 28.20
CA VAL A 239 6.03 -2.31 29.13
C VAL A 239 4.77 -1.71 29.77
N GLY A 240 4.81 -1.42 31.07
CA GLY A 240 3.69 -0.77 31.77
C GLY A 240 3.53 0.70 31.34
N HIS A 241 2.30 1.21 31.33
CA HIS A 241 2.05 2.64 31.08
C HIS A 241 2.76 3.52 32.10
N ASP A 242 2.72 3.16 33.38
CA ASP A 242 3.42 3.89 34.44
C ASP A 242 4.94 3.94 34.21
N GLU A 243 5.55 2.82 33.80
CA GLU A 243 6.99 2.74 33.52
C GLU A 243 7.38 3.54 32.27
N LEU A 244 6.52 3.51 31.24
CA LEU A 244 6.72 4.27 30.01
C LEU A 244 6.63 5.79 30.24
N GLU A 245 5.69 6.24 31.07
CA GLU A 245 5.42 7.66 31.35
C GLU A 245 6.33 8.26 32.42
N THR A 246 6.73 7.47 33.43
CA THR A 246 7.63 7.95 34.51
C THR A 246 9.11 7.85 34.14
N GLY A 247 9.47 6.95 33.21
CA GLY A 247 10.82 6.80 32.70
C GLY A 247 11.19 7.83 31.62
N THR A 248 12.40 7.71 31.10
CA THR A 248 12.93 8.49 29.97
C THR A 248 12.65 7.85 28.61
N TYR A 249 11.69 6.92 28.55
CA TYR A 249 11.35 6.19 27.34
C TYR A 249 10.34 6.93 26.44
N LEU A 250 9.49 7.77 27.01
CA LEU A 250 8.51 8.58 26.28
C LEU A 250 8.94 10.04 26.26
N ALA A 251 9.41 10.51 25.12
CA ALA A 251 9.83 11.90 24.90
C ALA A 251 9.06 12.50 23.72
N ASP A 252 8.61 13.75 23.84
CA ASP A 252 7.80 14.43 22.81
C ASP A 252 6.60 13.60 22.31
N ASP A 253 5.87 12.97 23.26
CA ASP A 253 4.74 12.08 22.98
C ASP A 253 5.09 10.93 22.01
N SER A 254 6.36 10.51 22.00
CA SER A 254 6.91 9.50 21.11
C SER A 254 7.87 8.55 21.85
N PHE A 255 7.87 7.28 21.44
CA PHE A 255 8.85 6.30 21.93
C PHE A 255 9.35 5.42 20.77
N PHE A 256 10.43 4.69 21.00
CA PHE A 256 11.08 3.88 19.97
C PHE A 256 11.19 2.43 20.42
N ILE A 257 10.76 1.51 19.56
CA ILE A 257 10.96 0.07 19.74
C ILE A 257 11.93 -0.40 18.67
N ARG A 258 13.09 -0.92 19.08
CA ARG A 258 13.96 -1.69 18.19
C ARG A 258 13.53 -3.16 18.19
N VAL A 259 13.38 -3.73 17.01
CA VAL A 259 13.04 -5.14 16.80
C VAL A 259 14.11 -5.79 15.96
N LEU A 260 14.73 -6.85 16.50
CA LEU A 260 15.69 -7.70 15.80
C LEU A 260 15.05 -9.06 15.55
N VAL A 261 15.22 -9.58 14.34
CA VAL A 261 14.66 -10.85 13.88
C VAL A 261 15.77 -11.76 13.42
N ASP A 262 16.05 -12.80 14.21
CA ASP A 262 16.98 -13.84 13.82
C ASP A 262 16.21 -15.09 13.37
N ILE A 263 16.49 -15.54 12.15
CA ILE A 263 15.99 -16.83 11.65
C ILE A 263 17.21 -17.74 11.51
N THR A 264 17.48 -18.53 12.55
CA THR A 264 18.56 -19.52 12.51
C THR A 264 18.13 -20.67 11.61
N GLU A 265 18.91 -20.92 10.56
CA GLU A 265 18.83 -22.19 9.84
C GLU A 265 19.34 -23.29 10.78
N ASN A 266 18.46 -24.20 11.18
CA ASN A 266 18.87 -25.43 11.86
C ASN A 266 19.43 -26.43 10.85
#